data_AF-A0A0P7WSK1-F1
#
_entry.id   AF-A0A0P7WSK1-F1
#
_cell.length_a   1.000
_cell.length_b   1.000
_cell.length_c   1.000
_cell.angle_alpha   90.00
_cell.angle_beta   90.00
_cell.angle_gamma   90.00
#
_symmetry.space_group_name_H-M   'P 1'
#
loop_
_entity.id
_entity.type
_entity.pdbx_description
1 polymer ?
#
loop_
_entity_poly.entity_id
_entity_poly.type
_entity_poly.pdbx_seq_one_letter_code
_entity_poly.pdbx_strand_id
1 'polypeptide(L)'
;MAEDTPNFAAETDIAAEKTALNPEQALRKRAGRTIGRGVWLTGYKAEHPDATREETKLAWAEARKDFTRIGMRALKTLENAGMTVVEAAPDDKS
;
A
#
# COMPACT_ATOMS: atom_id res chain seq x y z
N MET A 1 10.70 -51.88 31.40
CA MET A 1 11.26 -50.63 31.96
C MET A 1 10.75 -49.51 31.09
N ALA A 2 9.93 -48.65 31.68
CA ALA A 2 9.67 -47.32 31.13
C ALA A 2 10.97 -46.53 31.19
N GLU A 3 11.29 -45.77 30.15
CA GLU A 3 11.64 -44.36 30.28
C GLU A 3 11.59 -43.74 28.88
N ASP A 4 10.45 -43.09 28.70
CA ASP A 4 10.04 -42.18 27.64
C ASP A 4 10.72 -40.84 27.91
N THR A 5 11.64 -40.43 27.04
CA THR A 5 11.97 -39.05 26.57
C THR A 5 13.40 -39.07 25.98
N PRO A 6 13.77 -38.19 25.02
CA PRO A 6 13.27 -36.83 24.86
C PRO A 6 12.99 -36.40 23.41
N ASN A 7 12.15 -35.38 23.21
CA ASN A 7 12.60 -34.17 22.49
C ASN A 7 11.57 -33.03 22.65
N PHE A 8 11.78 -32.21 23.67
CA PHE A 8 11.31 -30.82 23.65
C PHE A 8 12.11 -30.08 22.56
N ALA A 9 11.52 -29.85 21.39
CA ALA A 9 11.83 -28.71 20.49
C ALA A 9 11.33 -29.00 19.07
N ALA A 10 10.04 -28.79 18.81
CA ALA A 10 9.58 -28.49 17.45
C ALA A 10 8.26 -27.72 17.42
N GLU A 11 7.82 -27.16 18.56
CA GLU A 11 6.71 -26.22 18.55
C GLU A 11 7.23 -24.83 18.18
N THR A 12 6.82 -24.41 16.98
CA THR A 12 6.59 -23.03 16.57
C THR A 12 7.78 -22.18 16.13
N ASP A 13 8.49 -22.65 15.09
CA ASP A 13 8.97 -21.73 14.04
C ASP A 13 7.79 -21.24 13.17
N ILE A 14 6.81 -20.55 13.78
CA ILE A 14 5.81 -19.73 13.05
C ILE A 14 6.27 -18.26 13.07
N ALA A 15 7.58 -18.06 12.95
CA ALA A 15 8.21 -16.76 12.96
C ALA A 15 9.25 -16.69 11.85
N ALA A 16 8.83 -16.50 10.59
CA ALA A 16 9.58 -15.68 9.61
C ALA A 16 9.08 -15.70 8.15
N GLU A 17 7.99 -16.37 7.76
CA GLU A 17 7.42 -16.08 6.43
C GLU A 17 6.55 -14.82 6.48
N LYS A 18 7.22 -13.66 6.62
CA LYS A 18 6.72 -12.41 6.05
C LYS A 18 6.58 -12.65 4.56
N THR A 19 5.42 -13.15 4.14
CA THR A 19 5.06 -13.36 2.74
C THR A 19 5.54 -12.16 1.95
N ALA A 20 6.58 -12.37 1.13
CA ALA A 20 7.05 -11.35 0.22
C ALA A 20 5.82 -10.86 -0.55
N LEU A 21 5.56 -9.55 -0.47
CA LEU A 21 4.35 -8.96 -1.00
C LEU A 21 4.27 -9.34 -2.49
N ASN A 22 3.28 -10.16 -2.88
CA ASN A 22 3.09 -10.58 -4.27
C ASN A 22 3.15 -9.32 -5.16
N PRO A 23 3.88 -9.33 -6.30
CA PRO A 23 3.99 -8.17 -7.19
C PRO A 23 2.64 -7.52 -7.49
N GLU A 24 1.58 -8.32 -7.60
CA GLU A 24 0.21 -7.82 -7.80
C GLU A 24 -0.34 -7.05 -6.57
N GLN A 25 -0.04 -7.51 -5.35
CA GLN A 25 -0.39 -6.80 -4.11
C GLN A 25 0.43 -5.51 -3.94
N ALA A 26 1.69 -5.51 -4.39
CA ALA A 26 2.53 -4.32 -4.43
C ALA A 26 1.97 -3.29 -5.42
N LEU A 27 1.55 -3.74 -6.61
CA LEU A 27 0.87 -2.92 -7.61
C LEU A 27 -0.41 -2.31 -7.05
N ARG A 28 -1.29 -3.11 -6.43
CA ARG A 28 -2.52 -2.62 -5.81
C ARG A 28 -2.25 -1.55 -4.75
N LYS A 29 -1.28 -1.77 -3.86
CA LYS A 29 -0.91 -0.77 -2.84
C LYS A 29 -0.36 0.51 -3.47
N ARG A 30 0.45 0.41 -4.53
CA ARG A 30 0.98 1.56 -5.26
C ARG A 30 -0.14 2.33 -5.95
N ALA A 31 -1.05 1.64 -6.63
CA ALA A 31 -2.21 2.24 -7.28
C ALA A 31 -3.11 2.98 -6.28
N GLY A 32 -3.49 2.32 -5.18
CA GLY A 32 -4.29 2.94 -4.12
C GLY A 32 -3.61 4.16 -3.50
N ARG A 33 -2.29 4.10 -3.24
CA ARG A 33 -1.54 5.27 -2.76
C ARG A 33 -1.50 6.41 -3.79
N THR A 34 -1.36 6.10 -5.07
CA THR A 34 -1.38 7.10 -6.15
C THR A 34 -2.72 7.80 -6.24
N ILE A 35 -3.83 7.04 -6.18
CA ILE A 35 -5.19 7.59 -6.15
C ILE A 35 -5.37 8.49 -4.93
N GLY A 36 -5.00 8.00 -3.73
CA GLY A 36 -5.10 8.76 -2.50
C GLY A 36 -4.29 10.06 -2.52
N ARG A 37 -3.07 10.01 -3.07
CA ARG A 37 -2.22 11.20 -3.23
C ARG A 37 -2.83 12.19 -4.22
N GLY A 38 -3.42 11.73 -5.32
CA GLY A 38 -4.08 12.58 -6.30
C GLY A 38 -5.24 13.36 -5.67
N VAL A 39 -6.12 12.66 -4.94
CA VAL A 39 -7.25 13.28 -4.23
C VAL A 39 -6.77 14.30 -3.20
N TRP A 40 -5.79 13.93 -2.37
CA TRP A 40 -5.23 14.83 -1.36
C TRP A 40 -4.59 16.07 -2.00
N LEU A 41 -3.78 15.88 -3.04
CA LEU A 41 -3.03 16.98 -3.66
C LEU A 41 -3.95 17.98 -4.38
N THR A 42 -5.06 17.53 -4.95
CA THR A 42 -6.09 18.42 -5.53
C THR A 42 -6.71 19.31 -4.46
N GLY A 43 -7.10 18.75 -3.30
CA GLY A 43 -7.62 19.54 -2.19
C GLY A 43 -6.57 20.46 -1.57
N TYR A 44 -5.38 19.92 -1.30
CA TYR A 44 -4.29 20.64 -0.66
C TYR A 44 -3.80 21.84 -1.50
N LYS A 45 -3.70 21.70 -2.83
CA LYS A 45 -3.35 22.83 -3.70
C LYS A 45 -4.46 23.87 -3.84
N ALA A 46 -5.73 23.47 -3.69
CA ALA A 46 -6.84 24.40 -3.71
C ALA A 46 -6.86 25.28 -2.43
N GLU A 47 -6.51 24.68 -1.29
CA GLU A 47 -6.45 25.37 0.01
C GLU A 47 -5.11 26.11 0.22
N HIS A 48 -4.02 25.61 -0.37
CA HIS A 48 -2.67 26.16 -0.25
C HIS A 48 -2.02 26.32 -1.63
N PRO A 49 -2.44 27.31 -2.44
CA PRO A 49 -1.92 27.52 -3.78
C PRO A 49 -0.42 27.83 -3.80
N ASP A 50 0.09 28.47 -2.73
CA ASP A 50 1.49 28.89 -2.60
C ASP A 50 2.36 27.91 -1.79
N ALA A 51 1.81 26.75 -1.39
CA ALA A 51 2.56 25.79 -0.61
C ALA A 51 3.82 25.35 -1.36
N THR A 52 4.95 25.42 -0.66
CA THR A 52 6.22 24.95 -1.19
C THR A 52 6.21 23.41 -1.31
N ARG A 53 7.15 22.89 -2.11
CA ARG A 53 7.31 21.44 -2.26
C ARG A 53 7.62 20.74 -0.94
N GLU A 54 8.33 21.41 -0.04
CA GLU A 54 8.72 20.84 1.25
C GLU A 54 7.52 20.78 2.21
N GLU A 55 6.74 21.84 2.30
CA GLU A 55 5.50 21.88 3.09
C GLU A 55 4.49 20.84 2.59
N THR A 56 4.33 20.73 1.27
CA THR A 56 3.49 19.70 0.66
C THR A 56 3.97 18.29 1.05
N LYS A 57 5.28 18.06 1.11
CA LYS A 57 5.83 16.74 1.47
C LYS A 57 5.59 16.41 2.94
N LEU A 58 5.72 17.39 3.83
CA LEU A 58 5.45 17.25 5.27
C LEU A 58 3.97 17.00 5.52
N ALA A 59 3.10 17.83 4.94
CA ALA A 59 1.65 17.67 5.04
C ALA A 59 1.18 16.32 4.47
N TRP A 60 1.77 15.86 3.36
CA TRP A 60 1.52 14.52 2.85
C TRP A 60 1.97 13.44 3.83
N ALA A 61 3.09 13.60 4.53
CA ALA A 61 3.60 12.57 5.44
C ALA A 61 2.60 12.26 6.57
N GLU A 62 1.88 13.27 7.05
CA GLU A 62 0.81 13.15 8.05
C GLU A 62 -0.46 12.56 7.42
N ALA A 63 -0.91 13.12 6.30
CA ALA A 63 -2.16 12.73 5.64
C ALA A 63 -2.07 11.37 4.92
N ARG A 64 -0.88 10.87 4.60
CA ARG A 64 -0.67 9.69 3.71
C ARG A 64 -1.44 8.47 4.18
N LYS A 65 -1.57 8.25 5.50
CA LYS A 65 -2.15 7.02 6.04
C LYS A 65 -3.64 6.96 5.75
N ASP A 66 -4.34 8.07 5.99
CA ASP A 66 -5.78 8.16 5.80
C ASP A 66 -6.14 8.23 4.32
N PHE A 67 -5.41 9.02 3.54
CA PHE A 67 -5.64 9.09 2.11
C PHE A 67 -5.22 7.81 1.37
N THR A 68 -4.22 7.06 1.84
CA THR A 68 -3.95 5.72 1.30
C THR A 68 -5.12 4.78 1.59
N ARG A 69 -5.75 4.84 2.78
CA ARG A 69 -6.93 4.04 3.09
C ARG A 69 -8.10 4.40 2.18
N ILE A 70 -8.32 5.69 1.92
CA ILE A 70 -9.34 6.18 0.97
C ILE A 70 -9.04 5.67 -0.44
N GLY A 71 -7.80 5.82 -0.91
CA GLY A 71 -7.39 5.37 -2.23
C GLY A 71 -7.50 3.86 -2.41
N MET A 72 -7.22 3.05 -1.38
CA MET A 72 -7.45 1.60 -1.41
C MET A 72 -8.95 1.24 -1.44
N ARG A 73 -9.81 2.01 -0.75
CA ARG A 73 -11.28 1.81 -0.84
C ARG A 73 -11.78 2.17 -2.23
N ALA A 74 -11.31 3.27 -2.81
CA ALA A 74 -11.62 3.66 -4.17
C ALA A 74 -11.18 2.58 -5.16
N LEU A 75 -9.95 2.05 -5.01
CA LEU A 75 -9.47 0.93 -5.81
C LEU A 75 -10.39 -0.29 -5.72
N LYS A 76 -10.83 -0.67 -4.51
CA LYS A 76 -11.77 -1.78 -4.33
C LYS A 76 -13.12 -1.51 -5.01
N THR A 77 -13.61 -0.28 -4.99
CA THR A 77 -14.82 0.10 -5.72
C THR A 77 -14.63 -0.03 -7.24
N LEU A 78 -13.46 0.35 -7.77
CA LEU A 78 -13.13 0.18 -9.18
C LEU A 78 -13.07 -1.31 -9.56
N GLU A 79 -12.40 -2.13 -8.75
CA GLU A 79 -12.35 -3.59 -8.92
C GLU A 79 -13.76 -4.21 -8.92
N ASN A 80 -14.62 -3.81 -7.97
CA ASN A 80 -16.02 -4.25 -7.92
C ASN A 80 -16.85 -3.81 -9.13
N ALA A 81 -16.49 -2.68 -9.76
CA ALA A 81 -17.13 -2.19 -10.98
C ALA A 81 -16.59 -2.87 -12.26
N GLY A 82 -15.71 -3.87 -12.12
CA GLY A 82 -15.11 -4.60 -13.24
C GLY A 82 -13.88 -3.92 -13.85
N MET A 83 -13.35 -2.86 -13.23
CA MET A 83 -12.13 -2.20 -13.68
C MET A 83 -10.90 -2.83 -13.02
N THR A 84 -9.88 -3.15 -13.82
CA THR A 84 -8.63 -3.73 -13.33
C THR A 84 -7.48 -2.75 -13.59
N VAL A 85 -6.59 -2.61 -12.61
CA VAL A 85 -5.37 -1.81 -12.77
C VAL A 85 -4.31 -2.67 -13.43
N VAL A 86 -3.87 -2.26 -14.61
CA VAL A 86 -2.74 -2.86 -15.34
C VAL A 86 -1.57 -1.89 -15.27
N GLU A 87 -0.37 -2.39 -14.95
CA GLU A 87 0.84 -1.56 -15.08
C GLU A 87 1.11 -1.37 -16.57
N ALA A 88 1.21 -0.11 -17.01
CA ALA A 88 1.67 0.18 -18.36
C ALA A 88 3.08 -0.38 -18.53
N ALA A 89 3.31 -1.10 -19.63
CA ALA A 89 4.63 -1.61 -19.98
C ALA A 89 5.65 -0.46 -20.00
N PRO A 90 6.93 -0.71 -19.64
CA PRO A 90 7.93 0.34 -19.45
C PRO A 90 8.20 1.21 -20.70
N ASP A 91 7.78 0.78 -21.88
CA ASP A 91 7.98 1.49 -23.16
C ASP A 91 6.95 2.60 -23.45
N ASP A 92 5.85 2.70 -22.69
CA ASP A 92 4.76 3.66 -22.95
C ASP A 92 4.89 4.96 -22.12
N LYS A 93 6.13 5.37 -21.83
CA LYS A 93 6.44 6.66 -21.18
C LYS A 93 7.51 7.38 -21.97
N SER A 94 7.17 7.81 -23.18
CA SER A 94 7.89 8.84 -23.93
C SER A 94 7.30 10.22 -23.67
#